data_AF-A0A1Z1WQA9-F1
#
_entry.id   AF-A0A1Z1WQA9-F1
#
_cell.length_a   1.000
_cell.length_b   1.000
_cell.length_c   1.000
_cell.angle_alpha   90.00
_cell.angle_beta   90.00
_cell.angle_gamma   90.00
#
_symmetry.space_group_name_H-M   'P 1'
#
loop_
_entity.id
_entity.type
_entity.pdbx_description
1 polymer ?
#
loop_
_entity_poly.entity_id
_entity_poly.type
_entity_poly.pdbx_seq_one_letter_code
_entity_poly.pdbx_strand_id
1 'polypeptide(L)'
;MEGVEEVVQLDDRRNRWTTKVAGARREFDTEIIDQLPDERIAWRTTSGDIKQMGMVRFQALDASRTRVELVMEVENEGLAEKAAEVTGVIDRRIKGDMQRFKHYIEHRAQESGHGAAGSGPTTSDI
;
A
#
# COMPACT_ATOMS: atom_id res chain seq x y z
N MET A 1 6.61 -2.67 -5.49
CA MET A 1 6.03 -3.52 -4.44
C MET A 1 7.05 -4.57 -4.09
N GLU A 2 7.78 -4.34 -3.00
CA GLU A 2 8.89 -5.19 -2.59
C GLU A 2 8.45 -6.10 -1.45
N GLY A 3 8.58 -7.41 -1.66
CA GLY A 3 8.13 -8.41 -0.69
C GLY A 3 6.68 -8.86 -0.87
N VAL A 4 5.94 -8.32 -1.86
CA VAL A 4 4.75 -8.98 -2.39
C VAL A 4 5.21 -9.87 -3.55
N GLU A 5 4.91 -11.15 -3.48
CA GLU A 5 5.23 -12.12 -4.54
C GLU A 5 4.02 -12.35 -5.45
N GLU A 6 2.81 -12.35 -4.89
CA GLU A 6 1.58 -12.58 -5.65
C GLU A 6 0.36 -11.92 -4.97
N VAL A 7 -0.58 -11.44 -5.79
CA VAL A 7 -1.92 -11.05 -5.36
C VAL A 7 -2.93 -11.69 -6.31
N VAL A 8 -3.83 -12.51 -5.76
CA VAL A 8 -4.91 -13.16 -6.51
C VAL A 8 -6.24 -12.59 -6.04
N GLN A 9 -6.97 -11.94 -6.94
CA GLN A 9 -8.33 -11.50 -6.67
C GLN A 9 -9.25 -12.72 -6.60
N LEU A 10 -9.94 -12.89 -5.48
CA LEU A 10 -10.87 -14.00 -5.26
C LEU A 10 -12.30 -13.62 -5.65
N ASP A 11 -12.67 -12.37 -5.39
CA ASP A 11 -13.92 -11.73 -5.79
C ASP A 11 -13.80 -10.20 -5.73
N ASP A 12 -14.93 -9.48 -5.81
CA ASP A 12 -15.00 -8.01 -5.84
C ASP A 12 -14.36 -7.34 -4.61
N ARG A 13 -14.27 -8.04 -3.48
CA ARG A 13 -13.80 -7.46 -2.22
C ARG A 13 -12.65 -8.22 -1.59
N ARG A 14 -12.36 -9.45 -2.02
CA ARG A 14 -11.37 -10.30 -1.38
C ARG A 14 -10.18 -10.60 -2.27
N ASN A 15 -9.00 -10.58 -1.65
CA ASN A 15 -7.74 -10.90 -2.29
C ASN A 15 -6.94 -11.87 -1.44
N ARG A 16 -6.30 -12.84 -2.08
CA ARG A 16 -5.26 -13.68 -1.49
C ARG A 16 -3.90 -13.08 -1.79
N TRP A 17 -3.09 -12.94 -0.75
CA TRP A 17 -1.77 -12.36 -0.81
C TRP A 17 -0.72 -13.41 -0.49
N THR A 18 0.36 -13.40 -1.27
CA THR A 18 1.59 -14.11 -0.95
C THR A 18 2.72 -13.10 -0.81
N THR A 19 3.37 -13.09 0.36
CA THR A 19 4.45 -12.14 0.68
C THR A 19 5.70 -12.85 1.15
N LYS A 20 6.87 -12.23 0.92
CA LYS A 20 8.17 -12.66 1.42
C LYS A 20 8.92 -11.50 2.06
N VAL A 21 8.95 -11.53 3.40
CA VAL A 21 9.56 -10.49 4.22
C VAL A 21 10.61 -11.11 5.12
N ALA A 22 11.82 -10.54 5.12
CA ALA A 22 12.95 -11.03 5.93
C ALA A 22 13.20 -12.56 5.82
N GLY A 23 12.98 -13.14 4.62
CA GLY A 23 13.14 -14.58 4.37
C GLY A 23 11.95 -15.44 4.76
N ALA A 24 10.96 -14.91 5.48
CA ALA A 24 9.72 -15.60 5.79
C ALA A 24 8.68 -15.38 4.68
N ARG A 25 8.18 -16.49 4.13
CA ARG A 25 7.01 -16.48 3.25
C ARG A 25 5.73 -16.56 4.09
N ARG A 26 4.72 -15.79 3.71
CA ARG A 26 3.45 -15.64 4.43
C ARG A 26 2.31 -15.54 3.44
N GLU A 27 1.23 -16.26 3.71
CA GLU A 27 0.03 -16.25 2.89
C GLU A 27 -1.17 -15.84 3.74
N PHE A 28 -1.98 -14.91 3.22
CA PHE A 28 -3.15 -14.39 3.93
C PHE A 28 -4.21 -13.86 2.98
N ASP A 29 -5.47 -13.95 3.39
CA ASP A 29 -6.59 -13.37 2.66
C ASP A 29 -7.00 -12.05 3.31
N THR A 30 -7.38 -11.08 2.48
CA THR A 30 -7.89 -9.77 2.91
C THR A 30 -9.28 -9.54 2.35
N GLU A 31 -10.08 -8.74 3.04
CA GLU A 31 -11.33 -8.19 2.52
C GLU A 31 -11.32 -6.66 2.61
N ILE A 32 -11.85 -6.01 1.58
CA ILE A 32 -12.21 -4.59 1.62
C ILE A 32 -13.44 -4.48 2.53
N ILE A 33 -13.37 -3.61 3.54
CA ILE A 33 -14.46 -3.37 4.50
C ILE A 33 -15.15 -2.03 4.27
N ASP A 34 -14.45 -1.06 3.67
CA ASP A 34 -15.01 0.22 3.29
C ASP A 34 -14.37 0.73 2.00
N GLN A 35 -15.18 1.33 1.13
CA GLN A 35 -14.71 1.89 -0.13
C GLN A 35 -15.55 3.09 -0.51
N LEU A 36 -14.88 4.23 -0.66
CA LEU A 36 -15.40 5.43 -1.29
C LEU A 36 -14.54 5.69 -2.53
N PRO A 37 -15.10 5.61 -3.74
CA PRO A 37 -14.36 5.88 -4.98
C PRO A 37 -13.61 7.20 -4.88
N ASP A 38 -12.37 7.20 -5.37
CA ASP A 38 -11.45 8.36 -5.39
C ASP A 38 -11.09 8.99 -4.03
N GLU A 39 -11.57 8.42 -2.92
CA GLU A 39 -11.37 8.98 -1.58
C GLU A 39 -10.73 8.01 -0.61
N ARG A 40 -11.21 6.76 -0.55
CA ARG A 40 -10.80 5.83 0.51
C ARG A 40 -11.00 4.37 0.15
N ILE A 41 -10.05 3.53 0.56
CA ILE A 41 -10.21 2.08 0.63
C ILE A 41 -9.69 1.61 1.98
N ALA A 42 -10.50 0.88 2.75
CA ALA A 42 -10.08 0.23 3.98
C ALA A 42 -10.25 -1.29 3.87
N TRP A 43 -9.31 -2.03 4.45
CA TRP A 43 -9.29 -3.49 4.40
C TRP A 43 -8.85 -4.09 5.73
N ARG A 44 -9.07 -5.39 5.87
CA ARG A 44 -8.52 -6.22 6.95
C ARG A 44 -8.21 -7.62 6.48
N THR A 45 -7.29 -8.31 7.16
CA THR A 45 -7.11 -9.76 7.00
C THR A 45 -8.37 -10.51 7.45
N THR A 46 -8.77 -11.53 6.70
CA THR A 46 -9.81 -12.50 7.09
C THR A 46 -9.27 -13.87 7.47
N SER A 47 -8.11 -14.28 6.92
CA SER A 47 -7.45 -15.55 7.24
C SER A 47 -5.94 -15.52 6.94
N GLY A 48 -5.21 -16.51 7.45
CA GLY A 48 -3.80 -16.74 7.13
C GLY A 48 -2.81 -16.27 8.19
N ASP A 49 -1.55 -16.13 7.78
CA ASP A 49 -0.40 -16.08 8.70
C ASP A 49 -0.16 -14.69 9.35
N ILE A 50 -0.82 -13.64 8.88
CA ILE A 50 -0.60 -12.25 9.32
C ILE A 50 -1.95 -11.59 9.55
N LYS A 51 -2.14 -11.01 10.73
CA LYS A 51 -3.26 -10.10 10.99
C LYS A 51 -2.82 -8.67 10.71
N GLN A 52 -3.44 -8.05 9.72
CA GLN A 52 -3.23 -6.65 9.42
C GLN A 52 -4.53 -5.98 8.98
N MET A 53 -4.62 -4.69 9.23
CA MET A 53 -5.68 -3.85 8.71
C MET A 53 -5.09 -2.53 8.29
N GLY A 54 -5.70 -1.91 7.30
CA GLY A 54 -5.21 -0.64 6.82
C GLY A 54 -6.26 0.13 6.06
N MET A 55 -5.90 1.36 5.77
CA MET A 55 -6.69 2.31 5.04
C MET A 55 -5.75 3.15 4.19
N VAL A 56 -6.09 3.27 2.92
CA VAL A 56 -5.52 4.27 2.04
C VAL A 56 -6.55 5.37 1.81
N ARG A 57 -6.12 6.62 1.94
CA ARG A 57 -6.92 7.80 1.64
C ARG A 57 -6.28 8.60 0.53
N PHE A 58 -7.11 9.09 -0.37
CA PHE A 58 -6.72 10.00 -1.45
C PHE A 58 -7.33 11.36 -1.17
N GLN A 59 -6.51 12.40 -1.27
CA GLN A 59 -6.95 13.78 -1.09
C GLN A 59 -6.42 14.62 -2.24
N ALA A 60 -7.31 15.19 -3.05
CA ALA A 60 -6.93 16.21 -4.01
C ALA A 60 -6.40 17.44 -3.26
N LEU A 61 -5.17 17.85 -3.57
CA LEU A 61 -4.58 19.09 -3.09
C LEU A 61 -4.88 20.23 -4.05
N ASP A 62 -4.89 19.94 -5.36
CA ASP A 62 -5.34 20.80 -6.44
C ASP A 62 -5.59 19.96 -7.71
N ALA A 63 -5.68 20.62 -8.88
CA ALA A 63 -5.98 19.99 -10.16
C ALA A 63 -4.90 19.00 -10.67
N SER A 64 -3.67 19.04 -10.15
CA SER A 64 -2.56 18.18 -10.61
C SER A 64 -1.87 17.40 -9.49
N ARG A 65 -2.27 17.60 -8.23
CA ARG A 65 -1.62 16.97 -7.07
C ARG A 65 -2.64 16.25 -6.20
N THR A 66 -2.31 15.00 -5.85
CA THR A 66 -3.06 14.16 -4.91
C THR A 66 -2.13 13.72 -3.79
N ARG A 67 -2.56 13.92 -2.54
CA ARG A 67 -1.95 13.30 -1.36
C ARG A 67 -2.52 11.90 -1.19
N VAL A 68 -1.64 10.94 -0.92
CA VAL A 68 -2.00 9.54 -0.63
C VAL A 68 -1.52 9.23 0.78
N GLU A 69 -2.45 9.02 1.71
CA GLU A 69 -2.15 8.67 3.09
C GLU A 69 -2.43 7.18 3.30
N LEU A 70 -1.44 6.45 3.80
CA LEU A 70 -1.56 5.04 4.15
C LEU A 70 -1.41 4.87 5.66
N VAL A 71 -2.45 4.35 6.30
CA VAL A 71 -2.43 3.94 7.71
C VAL A 71 -2.58 2.43 7.75
N MET A 72 -1.70 1.75 8.50
CA MET A 72 -1.76 0.30 8.63
C MET A 72 -1.30 -0.16 10.01
N GLU A 73 -2.00 -1.15 10.52
CA GLU A 73 -1.67 -1.87 11.75
C GLU A 73 -1.37 -3.33 11.40
N VAL A 74 -0.30 -3.87 11.97
CA VAL A 74 0.13 -5.26 11.75
C VAL A 74 0.38 -5.90 13.10
N GLU A 75 -0.31 -7.00 13.35
CA GLU A 75 -0.08 -7.85 14.52
C GLU A 75 0.85 -9.01 14.12
N ASN A 76 1.95 -9.15 14.84
CA ASN A 76 2.88 -10.26 14.69
C ASN A 76 2.61 -11.29 15.78
N GLU A 77 1.81 -12.32 15.50
CA GLU A 77 1.68 -13.47 16.41
C GLU A 77 2.97 -14.31 16.34
N GLY A 78 3.70 -14.43 17.46
CA GLY A 78 4.63 -15.55 17.66
C GLY A 78 6.06 -15.26 18.10
N LEU A 79 6.58 -14.02 18.10
CA LEU A 79 7.94 -13.74 18.61
C LEU A 79 8.04 -12.31 19.18
N ALA A 80 7.65 -12.13 20.44
CA ALA A 80 7.75 -10.84 21.12
C ALA A 80 9.16 -10.22 21.05
N GLU A 81 10.21 -11.05 21.08
CA GLU A 81 11.61 -10.59 21.01
C GLU A 81 12.04 -10.05 19.64
N LYS A 82 11.38 -10.46 18.54
CA LYS A 82 11.71 -10.02 17.17
C LYS A 82 10.68 -9.07 16.56
N ALA A 83 9.58 -8.83 17.26
CA ALA A 83 8.48 -8.01 16.75
C ALA A 83 8.92 -6.59 16.38
N ALA A 84 9.75 -5.94 17.21
CA ALA A 84 10.20 -4.56 16.95
C ALA A 84 11.09 -4.45 15.69
N GLU A 85 12.02 -5.39 15.49
CA GLU A 85 12.88 -5.42 14.31
C GLU A 85 12.05 -5.67 13.04
N VAL A 86 11.11 -6.62 13.10
CA VAL A 86 10.20 -6.94 11.99
C VAL A 86 9.32 -5.74 11.64
N THR A 87 8.75 -5.04 12.62
CA THR A 87 7.94 -3.84 12.39
C THR A 87 8.76 -2.73 11.71
N GLY A 88 10.02 -2.51 12.11
CA GLY A 88 10.89 -1.54 11.45
C GLY A 88 11.21 -1.89 9.99
N VAL A 89 11.41 -3.19 9.70
CA VAL A 89 11.60 -3.66 8.32
C VAL A 89 10.34 -3.46 7.48
N ILE A 90 9.16 -3.73 8.05
CA ILE A 90 7.86 -3.53 7.39
C ILE A 90 7.65 -2.03 7.07
N ASP A 91 7.85 -1.13 8.04
CA ASP A 91 7.70 0.32 7.85
C ASP A 91 8.61 0.84 6.71
N ARG A 92 9.88 0.45 6.72
CA ARG A 92 10.82 0.85 5.67
C ARG A 92 10.39 0.37 4.28
N ARG A 93 9.83 -0.84 4.19
CA ARG A 93 9.34 -1.41 2.92
C ARG A 93 8.12 -0.66 2.41
N ILE A 94 7.15 -0.39 3.28
CA ILE A 94 5.94 0.37 2.93
C ILE A 94 6.31 1.75 2.41
N LYS A 95 7.21 2.46 3.10
CA LYS A 95 7.71 3.77 2.65
C LYS A 95 8.37 3.68 1.28
N GLY A 96 9.21 2.67 1.06
CA GLY A 96 9.81 2.42 -0.25
C GLY A 96 8.78 2.13 -1.34
N ASP A 97 7.72 1.40 -1.02
CA ASP A 97 6.63 1.10 -1.94
C ASP A 97 5.77 2.30 -2.28
N MET A 98 5.49 3.19 -1.33
CA MET A 98 4.81 4.45 -1.59
C MET A 98 5.63 5.37 -2.50
N GLN A 99 6.95 5.42 -2.31
CA GLN A 99 7.83 6.18 -3.21
C GLN A 99 7.86 5.60 -4.63
N ARG A 100 7.94 4.27 -4.76
CA ARG A 100 7.88 3.58 -6.06
C ARG A 100 6.52 3.77 -6.74
N PHE A 101 5.43 3.72 -5.98
CA PHE A 101 4.07 3.94 -6.49
C PHE A 101 3.90 5.37 -7.01
N LYS A 102 4.34 6.37 -6.24
CA LYS A 102 4.37 7.77 -6.66
C LYS A 102 5.09 7.92 -8.00
N HIS A 103 6.33 7.43 -8.08
CA HIS A 103 7.12 7.48 -9.31
C HIS A 103 6.40 6.79 -10.48
N TYR A 104 5.86 5.59 -10.27
CA TYR A 104 5.15 4.84 -11.30
C TYR A 104 3.94 5.62 -11.87
N ILE A 105 3.09 6.17 -11.01
CA ILE A 105 1.90 6.92 -11.46
C ILE A 105 2.28 8.24 -12.12
N GLU A 106 3.23 8.99 -11.56
CA GLU A 106 3.64 10.29 -12.10
C GLU A 106 4.31 10.15 -13.48
N HIS A 107 5.12 9.10 -13.70
CA HIS A 107 5.72 8.84 -15.01
C HIS A 107 4.71 8.27 -16.02
N ARG A 108 3.76 7.43 -15.57
CA ARG A 108 2.67 6.97 -16.45
C ARG A 108 1.75 8.11 -16.89
N ALA A 109 1.52 9.10 -16.02
CA ALA A 109 0.78 10.30 -16.36
C ALA A 109 1.49 11.16 -17.42
N GLN A 110 2.83 11.12 -17.51
CA GLN A 110 3.57 11.81 -18.56
C GLN A 110 3.51 11.11 -19.93
N GLU A 111 3.48 9.78 -19.97
CA GLU A 111 3.36 9.02 -21.22
C GLU A 111 1.92 8.96 -21.74
N SER A 112 0.96 9.10 -20.84
CA SER A 112 -0.48 9.16 -21.16
C SER A 112 -0.90 10.61 -21.29
N GLY A 113 -0.50 11.29 -22.37
CA GLY A 113 -0.84 12.69 -22.65
C GLY A 113 -2.35 12.95 -22.70
N HIS A 114 -2.95 13.16 -21.53
CA HIS A 114 -4.23 13.85 -21.34
C HIS A 114 -3.87 15.19 -20.71
N GLY A 115 -3.87 16.24 -21.54
CA GLY A 115 -3.25 17.51 -21.20
C GLY A 115 -3.97 18.31 -20.11
N ALA A 116 -3.16 18.95 -19.26
CA ALA A 116 -3.23 20.38 -19.01
C ALA A 116 -1.84 20.84 -18.53
N ALA A 117 -1.36 21.96 -19.08
CA ALA A 117 -0.01 22.47 -18.96
C ALA A 117 0.35 22.95 -17.53
N GLY A 118 1.64 22.86 -17.16
CA GLY A 118 2.19 23.61 -16.03
C GLY A 118 3.36 22.92 -15.32
N SER A 119 4.57 23.29 -15.72
CA SER A 119 5.88 22.80 -15.25
C SER A 119 6.29 23.23 -13.83
N GLY A 120 6.98 22.35 -13.10
CA GLY A 120 7.86 22.69 -11.97
C GLY A 120 8.23 21.49 -11.08
N PRO A 121 9.50 21.33 -10.64
CA PRO A 121 9.89 20.21 -9.77
C PRO A 121 9.33 20.47 -8.38
N THR A 122 8.54 19.54 -7.84
CA THR A 122 8.03 19.65 -6.46
C THR A 122 8.56 18.50 -5.61
N THR A 123 9.45 18.87 -4.69
CA THR A 123 9.95 18.07 -3.57
C THR A 123 8.81 17.53 -2.73
N SER A 124 9.00 16.28 -2.28
CA SER A 124 8.09 15.44 -1.50
C SER A 124 7.59 16.05 -0.19
N ASP A 125 6.39 15.64 0.22
CA ASP A 125 6.17 15.14 1.58
C ASP A 125 5.20 13.95 1.52
N ILE A 126 5.54 12.92 2.29
CA ILE A 126 4.81 11.65 2.46
C ILE A 126 3.56 11.92 3.30
#